data_AF-A0A964ATU0-F1
#
_entry.id   AF-A0A964ATU0-F1
#
_cell.length_a   1.000
_cell.length_b   1.000
_cell.length_c   1.000
_cell.angle_alpha   90.00
_cell.angle_beta   90.00
_cell.angle_gamma   90.00
#
_symmetry.space_group_name_H-M   'P 1'
#
loop_
_entity.id
_entity.type
_entity.pdbx_description
1 polymer ?
#
loop_
_entity_poly.entity_id
_entity_poly.type
_entity_poly.pdbx_seq_one_letter_code
_entity_poly.pdbx_strand_id
1 'polypeptide(L)'
;MTTLTLAALAALGAPAQAEVLYDASQTNPADTCKIVAVGNEVTFQGCNININNGSWSTASANGLGNLIVGYNENSNNATRVGSHNVVVGPQHEYTSYGAVISGHSHAVTERYGVALGGQGHLASGAFATVVGGYGSEATQGYASVFGGASNETSGRYATVSGGLANTATGDYAAVVGGEGNRAEGQSALAAGGTANTAFATASVASGGSDNQALRSYTAIYGGSDGLADAQYAVVVGGYGGQGLGFYGLVLGGYEDRAESLYAVAMGGQGNVASGDRSVVVGGRESVASGARASILGGYNSDATGNLATVCGGYQNHATGNHAVVSGGYQNTASGLQASVSGGNQNEASGHFAHVSGGRFNDATGEAAVVTGGRDNTAAGINSAVLAGYLNSTDAATSHGSVCGGQSNDVQASYSTILGGQGNTTLGYGSVVLGSTNLTTTMNHQILP
;
A
#
# COMPACT_ATOMS: atom_id res chain seq x y z
N MET A 1 -7.56 10.90 83.18
CA MET A 1 -8.22 12.10 83.73
C MET A 1 -7.47 13.32 83.24
N THR A 2 -8.01 14.00 82.23
CA THR A 2 -7.94 15.46 82.01
C THR A 2 -8.92 15.77 80.89
N THR A 3 -10.07 16.30 81.31
CA THR A 3 -11.13 16.89 80.50
C THR A 3 -10.61 18.14 79.79
N LEU A 4 -10.70 18.21 78.46
CA LEU A 4 -10.81 19.49 77.76
C LEU A 4 -12.24 19.62 77.22
N THR A 5 -12.88 20.68 77.66
CA THR A 5 -14.29 21.01 77.54
C THR A 5 -14.68 21.43 76.12
N LEU A 6 -15.61 20.67 75.56
CA LEU A 6 -16.50 21.06 74.48
C LEU A 6 -17.54 22.05 75.03
N ALA A 7 -17.29 23.37 74.94
CA ALA A 7 -18.31 24.42 74.96
C ALA A 7 -17.68 25.82 74.89
N ALA A 8 -17.70 26.45 73.71
CA ALA A 8 -18.05 27.87 73.51
C ALA A 8 -17.74 28.31 72.07
N LEU A 9 -18.61 27.98 71.11
CA LEU A 9 -18.82 28.83 69.93
C LEU A 9 -20.19 28.55 69.30
N ALA A 10 -21.25 28.92 70.03
CA ALA A 10 -22.60 29.02 69.50
C ALA A 10 -23.08 30.47 69.62
N ALA A 11 -22.56 31.35 68.76
CA ALA A 11 -23.16 32.62 68.36
C ALA A 11 -22.28 33.26 67.28
N LEU A 12 -22.92 33.76 66.21
CA LEU A 12 -22.35 34.41 65.00
C LEU A 12 -21.83 33.46 63.92
N GLY A 13 -22.75 33.03 63.03
CA GLY A 13 -22.53 32.77 61.59
C GLY A 13 -21.16 32.28 61.10
N ALA A 14 -20.50 31.38 61.84
CA ALA A 14 -19.18 30.89 61.48
C ALA A 14 -19.32 29.71 60.51
N PRO A 15 -18.52 29.65 59.42
CA PRO A 15 -18.46 28.46 58.58
C PRO A 15 -18.04 27.28 59.44
N ALA A 16 -18.65 26.10 59.20
CA ALA A 16 -18.35 24.87 59.90
C ALA A 16 -16.82 24.69 60.00
N GLN A 17 -16.28 24.78 61.22
CA GLN A 17 -14.87 24.57 61.46
C GLN A 17 -14.59 23.07 61.30
N ALA A 18 -13.58 22.73 60.50
CA ALA A 18 -13.10 21.36 60.40
C ALA A 18 -12.68 20.87 61.80
N GLU A 19 -13.36 19.84 62.29
CA GLU A 19 -13.00 19.20 63.54
C GLU A 19 -11.77 18.33 63.28
N VAL A 20 -10.60 18.76 63.76
CA VAL A 20 -9.40 17.91 63.75
C VAL A 20 -9.58 16.88 64.86
N LEU A 21 -10.23 15.77 64.53
CA LEU A 21 -10.35 14.62 65.42
C LEU A 21 -8.98 13.91 65.48
N TYR A 22 -8.22 14.21 66.53
CA TYR A 22 -7.01 13.48 66.86
C TYR A 22 -7.39 12.17 67.58
N ASP A 23 -7.24 11.03 66.90
CA ASP A 23 -7.47 9.72 67.51
C ASP A 23 -6.25 9.30 68.35
N ALA A 24 -6.31 9.57 69.65
CA ALA A 24 -5.26 9.20 70.60
C ALA A 24 -5.19 7.69 70.89
N SER A 25 -6.13 6.86 70.39
CA SER A 25 -6.20 5.42 70.69
C SER A 25 -5.24 4.54 69.89
N GLN A 26 -4.57 5.13 68.88
CA GLN A 26 -3.61 4.47 67.97
C GLN A 26 -2.19 5.02 68.13
N THR A 27 -1.84 5.64 69.27
CA THR A 27 -0.54 6.32 69.43
C THR A 27 0.51 5.41 70.06
N ASN A 28 1.53 5.04 69.28
CA ASN A 28 2.83 4.66 69.82
C ASN A 28 3.56 5.96 70.20
N PRO A 29 4.24 6.08 71.35
CA PRO A 29 5.04 7.28 71.69
C PRO A 29 6.14 7.64 70.68
N ALA A 30 6.37 6.80 69.66
CA ALA A 30 7.24 7.07 68.50
C ALA A 30 6.51 7.71 67.29
N ASP A 31 5.20 7.95 67.34
CA ASP A 31 4.46 8.54 66.22
C ASP A 31 4.80 10.02 66.04
N THR A 32 5.33 10.35 64.86
CA THR A 32 5.92 11.67 64.56
C THR A 32 5.08 12.55 63.64
N CYS A 33 3.82 12.19 63.35
CA CYS A 33 2.97 13.00 62.46
C CYS A 33 2.72 14.38 63.05
N LYS A 34 3.25 15.41 62.39
CA LYS A 34 3.07 16.81 62.76
C LYS A 34 2.56 17.59 61.56
N ILE A 35 1.56 18.44 61.78
CA ILE A 35 1.10 19.43 60.82
C ILE A 35 1.61 20.78 61.32
N VAL A 36 2.52 21.39 60.57
CA VAL A 36 3.12 22.69 60.91
C VAL A 36 2.71 23.69 59.86
N ALA A 37 2.07 24.79 60.26
CA ALA A 37 1.75 25.89 59.37
C ALA A 37 2.67 27.08 59.68
N VAL A 38 3.41 27.56 58.68
CA VAL A 38 4.27 28.76 58.79
C VAL A 38 3.97 29.69 57.62
N GLY A 39 3.43 30.88 57.90
CA GLY A 39 2.98 31.78 56.86
C GLY A 39 1.90 31.16 55.99
N ASN A 40 2.15 31.06 54.68
CA ASN A 40 1.23 30.49 53.69
C ASN A 40 1.53 29.03 53.33
N GLU A 41 2.40 28.36 54.09
CA GLU A 41 2.81 26.97 53.86
C GLU A 41 2.30 26.07 54.98
N VAL A 42 1.75 24.91 54.58
CA VAL A 42 1.38 23.83 55.50
C VAL A 42 2.28 22.63 55.20
N THR A 43 3.06 22.22 56.19
CA THR A 43 3.97 21.08 56.10
C THR A 43 3.43 19.90 56.92
N PHE A 44 3.31 18.74 56.30
CA PHE A 44 3.05 17.46 56.95
C PHE A 44 4.40 16.75 57.16
N GLN A 45 4.80 16.52 58.41
CA GLN A 45 6.07 15.88 58.77
C GLN A 45 5.81 14.52 59.40
N GLY A 46 6.53 13.49 58.95
CA GLY A 46 6.42 12.14 59.51
C GLY A 46 5.09 11.42 59.23
N CYS A 47 4.26 11.94 58.30
CA CYS A 47 3.02 11.29 57.90
C CYS A 47 2.62 11.53 56.44
N ASN A 48 1.80 10.61 55.92
CA ASN A 48 1.15 10.71 54.62
C ASN A 48 -0.19 11.45 54.73
N ILE A 49 -0.64 12.04 53.63
CA ILE A 49 -1.98 12.61 53.52
C ILE A 49 -2.92 11.53 52.95
N ASN A 50 -3.96 11.16 53.69
CA ASN A 50 -5.02 10.26 53.22
C ASN A 50 -6.30 11.07 52.95
N ILE A 51 -6.67 11.18 51.68
CA ILE A 51 -7.90 11.86 51.23
C ILE A 51 -8.87 10.78 50.75
N ASN A 52 -9.96 10.55 51.48
CA ASN A 52 -10.97 9.55 51.14
C ASN A 52 -12.37 10.16 51.06
N ASN A 53 -13.29 9.45 50.43
CA ASN A 53 -14.65 9.91 50.17
C ASN A 53 -15.68 9.44 51.23
N GLY A 54 -15.22 8.85 52.34
CA GLY A 54 -16.06 8.40 53.46
C GLY A 54 -16.88 7.13 53.24
N SER A 55 -16.75 6.46 52.09
CA SER A 55 -17.54 5.27 51.75
C SER A 55 -16.86 3.93 52.08
N TRP A 56 -15.61 3.98 52.53
CA TRP A 56 -14.76 2.80 52.77
C TRP A 56 -14.50 1.93 51.52
N SER A 57 -14.67 2.48 50.32
CA SER A 57 -14.41 1.77 49.05
C SER A 57 -13.85 2.71 47.97
N THR A 58 -12.73 2.33 47.35
CA THR A 58 -12.11 3.08 46.25
C THR A 58 -12.97 3.11 44.99
N ALA A 59 -13.74 2.06 44.74
CA ALA A 59 -14.59 1.92 43.55
C ALA A 59 -15.95 2.64 43.67
N SER A 60 -16.09 3.52 44.66
CA SER A 60 -17.29 4.34 44.85
C SER A 60 -16.99 5.79 44.49
N ALA A 61 -17.96 6.45 43.87
CA ALA A 61 -17.88 7.84 43.45
C ALA A 61 -19.05 8.63 44.05
N ASN A 62 -18.75 9.69 44.79
CA ASN A 62 -19.75 10.57 45.40
C ASN A 62 -19.33 12.07 45.33
N GLY A 63 -18.36 12.41 44.50
CA GLY A 63 -17.82 13.77 44.34
C GLY A 63 -16.79 14.18 45.39
N LEU A 64 -16.62 13.40 46.47
CA LEU A 64 -15.71 13.71 47.58
C LEU A 64 -14.41 12.90 47.48
N GLY A 65 -13.42 13.25 48.31
CA GLY A 65 -12.15 12.52 48.40
C GLY A 65 -11.17 12.84 47.26
N ASN A 66 -11.21 14.06 46.70
CA ASN A 66 -10.32 14.51 45.62
C ASN A 66 -9.26 15.50 46.15
N LEU A 67 -8.04 15.48 45.59
CA LEU A 67 -7.05 16.54 45.76
C LEU A 67 -7.25 17.59 44.68
N ILE A 68 -7.66 18.79 45.10
CA ILE A 68 -7.89 19.92 44.19
C ILE A 68 -6.76 20.95 44.37
N VAL A 69 -6.08 21.30 43.27
CA VAL A 69 -5.03 22.33 43.23
C VAL A 69 -5.49 23.47 42.32
N GLY A 70 -5.67 24.66 42.90
CA GLY A 70 -6.30 25.80 42.24
C GLY A 70 -7.81 25.86 42.47
N TYR A 71 -8.52 26.65 41.67
CA TYR A 71 -9.92 27.04 41.96
C TYR A 71 -10.98 26.08 41.41
N ASN A 72 -10.62 25.04 40.62
CA ASN A 72 -11.54 24.02 40.07
C ASN A 72 -12.85 24.65 39.58
N GLU A 73 -12.78 25.70 38.79
CA GLU A 73 -13.94 26.51 38.40
C GLU A 73 -14.90 25.71 37.53
N ASN A 74 -16.22 25.85 37.71
CA ASN A 74 -17.24 25.09 36.97
C ASN A 74 -18.18 25.96 36.13
N SER A 75 -17.65 26.83 35.29
CA SER A 75 -18.46 27.74 34.47
C SER A 75 -19.22 27.06 33.32
N ASN A 76 -18.93 25.79 33.03
CA ASN A 76 -19.58 24.98 31.99
C ASN A 76 -20.59 23.96 32.56
N ASN A 77 -20.87 23.98 33.87
CA ASN A 77 -21.74 23.00 34.53
C ASN A 77 -21.30 21.54 34.31
N ALA A 78 -19.99 21.29 34.27
CA ALA A 78 -19.38 19.97 34.17
C ALA A 78 -19.77 19.06 35.35
N THR A 79 -19.96 17.78 35.06
CA THR A 79 -20.33 16.76 36.05
C THR A 79 -19.12 16.34 36.90
N ARG A 80 -19.22 16.45 38.22
CA ARG A 80 -18.11 16.20 39.16
C ARG A 80 -18.52 15.26 40.28
N VAL A 81 -18.99 14.08 39.88
CA VAL A 81 -19.41 13.02 40.81
C VAL A 81 -18.28 12.05 41.14
N GLY A 82 -17.11 12.21 40.52
CA GLY A 82 -15.94 11.37 40.74
C GLY A 82 -15.25 11.56 42.09
N SER A 83 -14.53 10.54 42.55
CA SER A 83 -13.82 10.49 43.83
C SER A 83 -12.38 10.02 43.66
N HIS A 84 -11.49 10.28 44.63
CA HIS A 84 -10.10 9.78 44.60
C HIS A 84 -9.27 10.28 43.40
N ASN A 85 -9.51 11.51 42.95
CA ASN A 85 -8.82 12.12 41.81
C ASN A 85 -7.82 13.21 42.24
N VAL A 86 -6.85 13.49 41.38
CA VAL A 86 -5.99 14.69 41.46
C VAL A 86 -6.41 15.64 40.34
N VAL A 87 -6.82 16.85 40.68
CA VAL A 87 -7.39 17.83 39.73
C VAL A 87 -6.66 19.15 39.84
N VAL A 88 -6.12 19.62 38.72
CA VAL A 88 -5.37 20.88 38.61
C VAL A 88 -5.95 21.74 37.48
N GLY A 89 -6.54 22.88 37.82
CA GLY A 89 -7.10 23.82 36.84
C GLY A 89 -8.63 23.74 36.67
N PRO A 90 -9.17 24.53 35.73
CA PRO A 90 -10.60 24.79 35.63
C PRO A 90 -11.37 23.88 34.66
N GLN A 91 -12.69 23.81 34.88
CA GLN A 91 -13.72 23.29 33.97
C GLN A 91 -13.66 21.79 33.66
N HIS A 92 -12.93 21.03 34.46
CA HIS A 92 -12.86 19.58 34.28
C HIS A 92 -14.19 18.89 34.64
N GLU A 93 -14.52 17.88 33.84
CA GLU A 93 -15.52 16.85 34.13
C GLU A 93 -14.81 15.58 34.62
N TYR A 94 -15.30 15.02 35.72
CA TYR A 94 -14.82 13.74 36.23
C TYR A 94 -15.91 13.01 36.99
N THR A 95 -16.25 11.81 36.53
CA THR A 95 -17.42 11.06 37.01
C THR A 95 -17.05 9.73 37.67
N SER A 96 -15.81 9.28 37.56
CA SER A 96 -15.32 8.03 38.13
C SER A 96 -14.20 8.27 39.16
N TYR A 97 -13.27 7.34 39.32
CA TYR A 97 -12.23 7.40 40.34
C TYR A 97 -10.83 7.09 39.85
N GLY A 98 -9.84 7.61 40.58
CA GLY A 98 -8.42 7.37 40.31
C GLY A 98 -7.86 8.16 39.13
N ALA A 99 -8.50 9.25 38.74
CA ALA A 99 -8.06 10.09 37.63
C ALA A 99 -6.97 11.09 38.04
N VAL A 100 -6.12 11.43 37.07
CA VAL A 100 -5.16 12.54 37.17
C VAL A 100 -5.44 13.54 36.05
N ILE A 101 -5.83 14.75 36.44
CA ILE A 101 -6.37 15.76 35.53
C ILE A 101 -5.61 17.07 35.74
N SER A 102 -5.08 17.64 34.67
CA SER A 102 -4.43 18.95 34.68
C SER A 102 -4.66 19.67 33.37
N GLY A 103 -4.91 20.98 33.38
CA GLY A 103 -5.07 21.78 32.16
C GLY A 103 -6.39 22.53 32.14
N HIS A 104 -7.07 22.52 31.00
CA HIS A 104 -8.33 23.25 30.85
C HIS A 104 -9.42 22.40 30.21
N SER A 105 -10.58 22.30 30.87
CA SER A 105 -11.81 21.76 30.27
C SER A 105 -11.67 20.32 29.73
N HIS A 106 -11.03 19.43 30.50
CA HIS A 106 -10.96 17.99 30.17
C HIS A 106 -12.16 17.23 30.72
N ALA A 107 -12.54 16.12 30.06
CA ALA A 107 -13.51 15.17 30.57
C ALA A 107 -12.85 13.81 30.79
N VAL A 108 -12.87 13.31 32.03
CA VAL A 108 -12.38 11.97 32.38
C VAL A 108 -13.51 11.17 33.04
N THR A 109 -14.16 10.31 32.27
CA THR A 109 -15.44 9.72 32.69
C THR A 109 -15.36 8.26 33.13
N GLU A 110 -14.23 7.60 32.91
CA GLU A 110 -13.99 6.21 33.29
C GLU A 110 -12.85 6.07 34.32
N ARG A 111 -12.76 4.88 34.93
CA ARG A 111 -11.80 4.62 36.01
C ARG A 111 -10.36 4.74 35.55
N TYR A 112 -9.51 5.30 36.41
CA TYR A 112 -8.06 5.41 36.22
C TYR A 112 -7.66 6.17 34.94
N GLY A 113 -8.52 7.07 34.44
CA GLY A 113 -8.23 7.88 33.27
C GLY A 113 -7.24 9.02 33.55
N VAL A 114 -6.50 9.43 32.53
CA VAL A 114 -5.49 10.50 32.62
C VAL A 114 -5.75 11.53 31.53
N ALA A 115 -5.85 12.80 31.91
CA ALA A 115 -5.95 13.92 30.98
C ALA A 115 -5.05 15.07 31.45
N LEU A 116 -3.89 15.27 30.81
CA LEU A 116 -2.84 16.17 31.32
C LEU A 116 -2.43 17.23 30.31
N GLY A 117 -2.40 18.49 30.74
CA GLY A 117 -1.98 19.63 29.94
C GLY A 117 -2.96 19.96 28.82
N GLY A 118 -2.73 21.08 28.15
CA GLY A 118 -3.54 21.45 26.99
C GLY A 118 -4.99 21.79 27.34
N GLN A 119 -5.88 21.60 26.36
CA GLN A 119 -7.29 21.94 26.49
C GLN A 119 -8.20 20.90 25.82
N GLY A 120 -9.34 20.60 26.44
CA GLY A 120 -10.45 19.95 25.74
C GLY A 120 -10.31 18.46 25.50
N HIS A 121 -9.41 17.77 26.19
CA HIS A 121 -9.27 16.30 26.09
C HIS A 121 -10.46 15.51 26.64
N LEU A 122 -10.78 14.39 25.98
CA LEU A 122 -11.74 13.39 26.44
C LEU A 122 -11.03 12.05 26.69
N ALA A 123 -11.03 11.59 27.94
CA ALA A 123 -10.59 10.24 28.31
C ALA A 123 -11.78 9.47 28.92
N SER A 124 -12.51 8.75 28.07
CA SER A 124 -13.73 8.03 28.43
C SER A 124 -13.62 6.50 28.36
N GLY A 125 -12.42 5.98 28.11
CA GLY A 125 -12.10 4.57 28.28
C GLY A 125 -11.47 4.27 29.64
N ALA A 126 -11.70 3.07 30.19
CA ALA A 126 -11.00 2.64 31.41
C ALA A 126 -9.48 2.60 31.18
N PHE A 127 -8.70 3.21 32.06
CA PHE A 127 -7.24 3.38 31.90
C PHE A 127 -6.80 4.18 30.66
N ALA A 128 -7.71 4.95 30.04
CA ALA A 128 -7.37 5.78 28.89
C ALA A 128 -6.45 6.95 29.29
N THR A 129 -5.52 7.32 28.41
CA THR A 129 -4.57 8.41 28.67
C THR A 129 -4.56 9.40 27.52
N VAL A 130 -4.78 10.68 27.80
CA VAL A 130 -4.60 11.78 26.86
C VAL A 130 -3.65 12.80 27.47
N VAL A 131 -2.58 13.15 26.76
CA VAL A 131 -1.55 14.07 27.27
C VAL A 131 -1.24 15.13 26.24
N GLY A 132 -1.40 16.40 26.62
CA GLY A 132 -0.95 17.58 25.90
C GLY A 132 -1.76 17.94 24.67
N GLY A 133 -1.63 19.20 24.25
CA GLY A 133 -2.19 19.69 23.01
C GLY A 133 -3.66 20.11 23.11
N TYR A 134 -4.48 19.78 22.11
CA TYR A 134 -5.83 20.33 22.01
C TYR A 134 -6.84 19.30 21.48
N GLY A 135 -7.93 19.08 22.22
CA GLY A 135 -9.14 18.43 21.68
C GLY A 135 -8.97 16.97 21.24
N SER A 136 -8.04 16.22 21.85
CA SER A 136 -7.86 14.78 21.56
C SER A 136 -8.73 13.87 22.45
N GLU A 137 -9.09 12.70 21.92
CA GLU A 137 -10.01 11.76 22.53
C GLU A 137 -9.43 10.34 22.62
N ALA A 138 -9.61 9.69 23.76
CA ALA A 138 -9.31 8.28 24.00
C ALA A 138 -10.52 7.60 24.67
N THR A 139 -11.27 6.83 23.89
CA THR A 139 -12.65 6.42 24.27
C THR A 139 -12.80 4.94 24.60
N GLN A 140 -11.77 4.12 24.35
CA GLN A 140 -11.75 2.70 24.70
C GLN A 140 -10.74 2.35 25.78
N GLY A 141 -10.91 1.17 26.37
CA GLY A 141 -10.01 0.64 27.39
C GLY A 141 -8.55 0.62 26.92
N TYR A 142 -7.66 1.21 27.73
CA TYR A 142 -6.22 1.33 27.45
C TYR A 142 -5.85 2.12 26.18
N ALA A 143 -6.79 2.88 25.61
CA ALA A 143 -6.49 3.80 24.51
C ALA A 143 -5.57 4.93 24.98
N SER A 144 -4.61 5.36 24.15
CA SER A 144 -3.72 6.47 24.51
C SER A 144 -3.41 7.45 23.38
N VAL A 145 -3.38 8.73 23.74
CA VAL A 145 -2.91 9.84 22.92
C VAL A 145 -1.82 10.62 23.66
N PHE A 146 -0.63 10.78 23.08
CA PHE A 146 0.51 11.42 23.75
C PHE A 146 0.75 12.89 23.38
N GLY A 147 -0.05 13.47 22.48
CA GLY A 147 0.03 14.90 22.13
C GLY A 147 -0.76 15.28 20.89
N GLY A 148 -0.42 16.46 20.36
CA GLY A 148 -1.00 16.95 19.10
C GLY A 148 -2.39 17.55 19.24
N ALA A 149 -3.12 17.63 18.14
CA ALA A 149 -4.44 18.24 18.13
C ALA A 149 -5.46 17.37 17.39
N SER A 150 -6.67 17.28 17.96
CA SER A 150 -7.82 16.61 17.36
C SER A 150 -7.57 15.13 17.01
N ASN A 151 -6.77 14.42 17.81
CA ASN A 151 -6.49 13.00 17.58
C ASN A 151 -7.55 12.12 18.26
N GLU A 152 -7.95 11.04 17.61
CA GLU A 152 -8.96 10.10 18.10
C GLU A 152 -8.35 8.70 18.27
N THR A 153 -8.53 8.11 19.45
CA THR A 153 -8.19 6.70 19.72
C THR A 153 -9.40 5.98 20.29
N SER A 154 -10.05 5.17 19.45
CA SER A 154 -11.31 4.48 19.76
C SER A 154 -11.24 2.96 19.56
N GLY A 155 -10.02 2.41 19.41
CA GLY A 155 -9.73 0.97 19.54
C GLY A 155 -9.15 0.59 20.91
N ARG A 156 -9.37 -0.64 21.38
CA ARG A 156 -8.77 -1.10 22.64
C ARG A 156 -7.27 -1.27 22.48
N TYR A 157 -6.49 -0.81 23.46
CA TYR A 157 -5.02 -0.78 23.39
C TYR A 157 -4.46 -0.03 22.17
N ALA A 158 -5.26 0.79 21.50
CA ALA A 158 -4.80 1.58 20.37
C ALA A 158 -4.00 2.80 20.84
N THR A 159 -3.17 3.34 19.96
CA THR A 159 -2.31 4.48 20.28
C THR A 159 -2.23 5.48 19.13
N VAL A 160 -2.28 6.76 19.48
CA VAL A 160 -1.82 7.85 18.63
C VAL A 160 -0.71 8.60 19.34
N SER A 161 0.53 8.59 18.82
CA SER A 161 1.63 9.27 19.52
C SER A 161 1.56 10.80 19.42
N GLY A 162 0.87 11.35 18.43
CA GLY A 162 0.66 12.80 18.28
C GLY A 162 0.22 13.19 16.87
N GLY A 163 0.53 14.41 16.46
CA GLY A 163 0.16 14.95 15.14
C GLY A 163 -1.20 15.67 15.13
N LEU A 164 -1.77 15.86 13.95
CA LEU A 164 -3.03 16.56 13.73
C LEU A 164 -4.07 15.62 13.12
N ALA A 165 -5.26 15.54 13.71
CA ALA A 165 -6.41 14.85 13.12
C ALA A 165 -6.17 13.37 12.77
N ASN A 166 -5.36 12.65 13.56
CA ASN A 166 -5.10 11.23 13.37
C ASN A 166 -6.13 10.36 14.08
N THR A 167 -6.47 9.21 13.51
CA THR A 167 -7.51 8.29 14.03
C THR A 167 -6.98 6.86 14.16
N ALA A 168 -7.08 6.27 15.35
CA ALA A 168 -6.81 4.85 15.59
C ALA A 168 -8.05 4.14 16.16
N THR A 169 -8.84 3.50 15.30
CA THR A 169 -10.12 2.86 15.68
C THR A 169 -10.02 1.34 15.81
N GLY A 170 -9.01 0.71 15.21
CA GLY A 170 -8.81 -0.74 15.32
C GLY A 170 -8.23 -1.15 16.67
N ASP A 171 -8.62 -2.33 17.18
CA ASP A 171 -7.97 -2.89 18.38
C ASP A 171 -6.47 -3.11 18.12
N TYR A 172 -5.62 -2.67 19.04
CA TYR A 172 -4.15 -2.66 18.90
C TYR A 172 -3.62 -1.85 17.71
N ALA A 173 -4.44 -0.98 17.12
CA ALA A 173 -4.00 -0.12 16.03
C ALA A 173 -3.05 0.98 16.53
N ALA A 174 -2.15 1.42 15.67
CA ALA A 174 -1.21 2.49 16.00
C ALA A 174 -1.14 3.53 14.89
N VAL A 175 -1.20 4.80 15.29
CA VAL A 175 -0.78 5.93 14.47
C VAL A 175 0.41 6.60 15.14
N VAL A 176 1.54 6.68 14.43
CA VAL A 176 2.76 7.25 15.02
C VAL A 176 2.76 8.78 14.98
N GLY A 177 2.07 9.41 14.02
CA GLY A 177 1.99 10.86 13.93
C GLY A 177 1.49 11.33 12.56
N GLY A 178 1.91 12.52 12.14
CA GLY A 178 1.53 13.12 10.86
C GLY A 178 0.16 13.82 10.91
N GLU A 179 -0.46 13.98 9.75
CA GLU A 179 -1.75 14.66 9.59
C GLU A 179 -2.79 13.75 8.94
N GLY A 180 -3.96 13.57 9.56
CA GLY A 180 -5.08 12.88 8.92
C GLY A 180 -4.88 11.38 8.70
N ASN A 181 -3.93 10.73 9.38
CA ASN A 181 -3.67 9.30 9.19
C ASN A 181 -4.66 8.44 9.97
N ARG A 182 -5.06 7.31 9.40
CA ARG A 182 -6.12 6.42 9.89
C ARG A 182 -5.63 4.98 10.00
N ALA A 183 -5.67 4.42 11.20
CA ALA A 183 -5.43 3.00 11.44
C ALA A 183 -6.71 2.34 11.98
N GLU A 184 -7.47 1.71 11.09
CA GLU A 184 -8.83 1.23 11.37
C GLU A 184 -8.93 -0.28 11.57
N GLY A 185 -8.00 -1.03 10.99
CA GLY A 185 -7.97 -2.48 11.13
C GLY A 185 -7.39 -2.93 12.46
N GLN A 186 -7.75 -4.14 12.91
CA GLN A 186 -7.09 -4.76 14.06
C GLN A 186 -5.58 -4.89 13.79
N SER A 187 -4.76 -4.40 14.71
CA SER A 187 -3.29 -4.36 14.58
C SER A 187 -2.80 -3.62 13.33
N ALA A 188 -3.60 -2.68 12.79
CA ALA A 188 -3.19 -1.84 11.68
C ALA A 188 -2.17 -0.78 12.14
N LEU A 189 -1.30 -0.37 11.22
CA LEU A 189 -0.29 0.65 11.47
C LEU A 189 -0.34 1.74 10.40
N ALA A 190 -0.57 2.98 10.82
CA ALA A 190 -0.29 4.17 10.01
C ALA A 190 0.91 4.91 10.62
N ALA A 191 2.11 4.75 10.05
CA ALA A 191 3.33 5.22 10.71
C ALA A 191 3.63 6.72 10.51
N GLY A 192 2.83 7.44 9.74
CA GLY A 192 2.93 8.90 9.59
C GLY A 192 2.52 9.39 8.21
N GLY A 193 3.02 10.56 7.82
CA GLY A 193 2.67 11.20 6.55
C GLY A 193 1.36 11.98 6.61
N THR A 194 0.72 12.16 5.46
CA THR A 194 -0.56 12.88 5.33
C THR A 194 -1.63 11.95 4.76
N ALA A 195 -2.80 11.88 5.39
CA ALA A 195 -3.98 11.19 4.87
C ALA A 195 -3.79 9.70 4.51
N ASN A 196 -2.87 8.99 5.18
CA ASN A 196 -2.65 7.56 4.92
C ASN A 196 -3.64 6.70 5.72
N THR A 197 -4.19 5.66 5.09
CA THR A 197 -5.19 4.77 5.68
C THR A 197 -4.72 3.31 5.66
N ALA A 198 -4.66 2.69 6.84
CA ALA A 198 -4.51 1.26 7.05
C ALA A 198 -5.84 0.68 7.56
N PHE A 199 -6.66 0.16 6.64
CA PHE A 199 -8.09 -0.11 6.88
C PHE A 199 -8.37 -1.49 7.49
N ALA A 200 -7.64 -2.52 7.06
CA ALA A 200 -7.95 -3.91 7.38
C ALA A 200 -6.95 -4.53 8.37
N THR A 201 -7.26 -5.73 8.87
CA THR A 201 -6.43 -6.44 9.85
C THR A 201 -4.97 -6.56 9.39
N ALA A 202 -4.05 -6.14 10.27
CA ALA A 202 -2.61 -6.17 10.04
C ALA A 202 -2.17 -5.47 8.74
N SER A 203 -2.96 -4.49 8.26
CA SER A 203 -2.58 -3.62 7.15
C SER A 203 -1.60 -2.54 7.62
N VAL A 204 -0.71 -2.11 6.73
CA VAL A 204 0.32 -1.13 7.04
C VAL A 204 0.34 -0.02 5.99
N ALA A 205 0.33 1.24 6.43
CA ALA A 205 0.65 2.41 5.63
C ALA A 205 1.79 3.16 6.33
N SER A 206 3.02 3.01 5.83
CA SER A 206 4.23 3.42 6.57
C SER A 206 4.54 4.92 6.48
N GLY A 207 3.88 5.65 5.57
CA GLY A 207 4.09 7.07 5.37
C GLY A 207 3.61 7.52 4.00
N GLY A 208 4.05 8.71 3.56
CA GLY A 208 3.68 9.28 2.27
C GLY A 208 2.40 10.13 2.33
N SER A 209 1.72 10.29 1.20
CA SER A 209 0.43 11.00 1.11
C SER A 209 -0.65 10.11 0.52
N ASP A 210 -1.86 10.15 1.07
CA ASP A 210 -3.07 9.58 0.45
C ASP A 210 -2.99 8.08 0.09
N ASN A 211 -2.18 7.31 0.82
CA ASN A 211 -2.02 5.88 0.59
C ASN A 211 -3.14 5.07 1.27
N GLN A 212 -3.66 4.05 0.60
CA GLN A 212 -4.80 3.24 1.06
C GLN A 212 -4.48 1.73 1.05
N ALA A 213 -4.24 1.17 2.24
CA ALA A 213 -4.04 -0.25 2.45
C ALA A 213 -5.38 -0.90 2.91
N LEU A 214 -6.13 -1.48 1.97
CA LEU A 214 -7.57 -1.79 2.14
C LEU A 214 -7.90 -3.23 2.55
N ARG A 215 -6.99 -4.18 2.35
CA ARG A 215 -7.22 -5.61 2.62
C ARG A 215 -6.31 -6.17 3.71
N SER A 216 -6.65 -7.33 4.25
CA SER A 216 -5.84 -7.96 5.29
C SER A 216 -4.42 -8.22 4.80
N TYR A 217 -3.44 -7.95 5.66
CA TYR A 217 -2.02 -8.16 5.38
C TYR A 217 -1.46 -7.38 4.19
N THR A 218 -2.09 -6.26 3.81
CA THR A 218 -1.51 -5.35 2.82
C THR A 218 -0.46 -4.46 3.43
N ALA A 219 0.49 -4.00 2.61
CA ALA A 219 1.48 -3.04 3.03
C ALA A 219 1.73 -1.99 1.95
N ILE A 220 1.70 -0.73 2.36
CA ILE A 220 2.20 0.40 1.60
C ILE A 220 3.37 1.01 2.36
N TYR A 221 4.55 1.05 1.75
CA TYR A 221 5.76 1.53 2.41
C TYR A 221 5.99 3.04 2.27
N GLY A 222 5.32 3.70 1.33
CA GLY A 222 5.37 5.16 1.15
C GLY A 222 4.81 5.58 -0.20
N GLY A 223 5.28 6.72 -0.71
CA GLY A 223 4.80 7.28 -1.98
C GLY A 223 3.54 8.14 -1.80
N SER A 224 2.88 8.45 -2.91
CA SER A 224 1.63 9.19 -2.95
C SER A 224 0.58 8.42 -3.73
N ASP A 225 -0.68 8.49 -3.30
CA ASP A 225 -1.82 7.88 -4.00
C ASP A 225 -1.68 6.36 -4.23
N GLY A 226 -0.92 5.65 -3.38
CA GLY A 226 -0.76 4.20 -3.47
C GLY A 226 -2.02 3.46 -3.01
N LEU A 227 -2.40 2.38 -3.72
CA LEU A 227 -3.57 1.57 -3.41
C LEU A 227 -3.20 0.09 -3.32
N ALA A 228 -3.42 -0.53 -2.16
CA ALA A 228 -3.31 -1.98 -1.97
C ALA A 228 -4.70 -2.55 -1.65
N ASP A 229 -5.41 -3.04 -2.67
CA ASP A 229 -6.81 -3.50 -2.61
C ASP A 229 -6.98 -5.00 -2.89
N ALA A 230 -5.96 -5.80 -2.57
CA ALA A 230 -6.07 -7.25 -2.52
C ALA A 230 -5.29 -7.80 -1.32
N GLN A 231 -5.73 -8.93 -0.78
CA GLN A 231 -5.03 -9.56 0.36
C GLN A 231 -3.57 -9.84 -0.02
N TYR A 232 -2.66 -9.55 0.91
CA TYR A 232 -1.20 -9.65 0.73
C TYR A 232 -0.61 -8.77 -0.38
N ALA A 233 -1.36 -7.82 -0.95
CA ALA A 233 -0.81 -6.88 -1.90
C ALA A 233 0.18 -5.91 -1.24
N VAL A 234 1.24 -5.59 -1.97
CA VAL A 234 2.30 -4.69 -1.49
C VAL A 234 2.57 -3.60 -2.53
N VAL A 235 2.55 -2.35 -2.07
CA VAL A 235 3.01 -1.19 -2.84
C VAL A 235 4.20 -0.56 -2.10
N VAL A 236 5.36 -0.54 -2.72
CA VAL A 236 6.57 -0.05 -2.04
C VAL A 236 6.67 1.47 -2.07
N GLY A 237 6.23 2.12 -3.14
CA GLY A 237 6.22 3.58 -3.25
C GLY A 237 5.82 4.06 -4.63
N GLY A 238 6.30 5.26 -5.00
CA GLY A 238 5.96 5.90 -6.27
C GLY A 238 4.73 6.81 -6.17
N TYR A 239 4.11 7.08 -7.31
CA TYR A 239 2.88 7.87 -7.42
C TYR A 239 1.79 7.01 -8.06
N GLY A 240 0.64 6.82 -7.41
CA GLY A 240 -0.53 6.16 -8.01
C GLY A 240 -0.40 4.64 -8.24
N GLY A 241 0.55 3.97 -7.59
CA GLY A 241 0.78 2.52 -7.77
C GLY A 241 -0.34 1.66 -7.16
N GLN A 242 -0.81 0.64 -7.88
CA GLN A 242 -1.97 -0.17 -7.48
C GLN A 242 -1.68 -1.68 -7.42
N GLY A 243 -1.69 -2.25 -6.22
CA GLY A 243 -1.70 -3.69 -5.98
C GLY A 243 -3.12 -4.22 -5.83
N LEU A 244 -3.70 -4.76 -6.90
CA LEU A 244 -5.11 -5.17 -7.00
C LEU A 244 -5.30 -6.70 -7.08
N GLY A 245 -4.22 -7.44 -7.33
CA GLY A 245 -4.21 -8.91 -7.34
C GLY A 245 -3.80 -9.52 -5.99
N PHE A 246 -4.27 -10.73 -5.70
CA PHE A 246 -3.81 -11.48 -4.51
C PHE A 246 -2.29 -11.72 -4.59
N TYR A 247 -1.53 -11.30 -3.58
CA TYR A 247 -0.05 -11.20 -3.65
C TYR A 247 0.49 -10.29 -4.78
N GLY A 248 -0.29 -9.31 -5.23
CA GLY A 248 0.15 -8.32 -6.21
C GLY A 248 1.26 -7.42 -5.65
N LEU A 249 2.30 -7.19 -6.43
CA LEU A 249 3.45 -6.37 -6.02
C LEU A 249 3.67 -5.21 -6.98
N VAL A 250 3.68 -4.00 -6.44
CA VAL A 250 4.13 -2.79 -7.14
C VAL A 250 5.34 -2.22 -6.40
N LEU A 251 6.51 -2.17 -7.06
CA LEU A 251 7.73 -1.69 -6.40
C LEU A 251 7.90 -0.16 -6.46
N GLY A 252 7.23 0.54 -7.37
CA GLY A 252 7.39 1.98 -7.54
C GLY A 252 6.82 2.45 -8.87
N GLY A 253 7.26 3.63 -9.32
CA GLY A 253 6.89 4.22 -10.61
C GLY A 253 5.73 5.20 -10.54
N TYR A 254 5.09 5.44 -11.69
CA TYR A 254 3.97 6.36 -11.85
C TYR A 254 2.79 5.58 -12.45
N GLU A 255 1.72 5.38 -11.70
CA GLU A 255 0.48 4.71 -12.13
C GLU A 255 0.66 3.24 -12.59
N ASP A 256 1.65 2.53 -12.05
CA ASP A 256 1.87 1.10 -12.35
C ASP A 256 0.89 0.20 -11.56
N ARG A 257 0.41 -0.89 -12.20
CA ARG A 257 -0.69 -1.71 -11.68
C ARG A 257 -0.37 -3.20 -11.75
N ALA A 258 -0.61 -3.92 -10.66
CA ALA A 258 -0.54 -5.38 -10.57
C ALA A 258 -1.93 -5.95 -10.24
N GLU A 259 -2.64 -6.49 -11.24
CA GLU A 259 -4.08 -6.77 -11.18
C GLU A 259 -4.45 -8.22 -10.89
N SER A 260 -3.55 -9.18 -11.11
CA SER A 260 -3.86 -10.61 -10.93
C SER A 260 -2.99 -11.31 -9.87
N LEU A 261 -3.32 -12.58 -9.61
CA LEU A 261 -2.65 -13.45 -8.67
C LEU A 261 -1.13 -13.50 -8.93
N TYR A 262 -0.32 -13.07 -7.95
CA TYR A 262 1.15 -12.97 -8.03
C TYR A 262 1.67 -12.07 -9.18
N ALA A 263 0.86 -11.13 -9.68
CA ALA A 263 1.33 -10.17 -10.68
C ALA A 263 2.35 -9.20 -10.07
N VAL A 264 3.35 -8.80 -10.86
CA VAL A 264 4.42 -7.88 -10.42
C VAL A 264 4.62 -6.76 -11.42
N ALA A 265 4.51 -5.51 -10.96
CA ALA A 265 4.94 -4.33 -11.68
C ALA A 265 6.12 -3.68 -10.92
N MET A 266 7.33 -3.77 -11.47
CA MET A 266 8.55 -3.33 -10.76
C MET A 266 8.82 -1.81 -10.88
N GLY A 267 8.11 -1.11 -11.77
CA GLY A 267 8.16 0.35 -11.90
C GLY A 267 7.96 0.81 -13.34
N GLY A 268 8.24 2.09 -13.59
CA GLY A 268 8.01 2.73 -14.89
C GLY A 268 6.86 3.73 -14.84
N GLN A 269 6.11 3.84 -15.95
CA GLN A 269 4.95 4.71 -16.07
C GLN A 269 3.77 3.98 -16.71
N GLY A 270 2.68 3.77 -15.99
CA GLY A 270 1.42 3.26 -16.52
C GLY A 270 1.52 1.82 -17.03
N ASN A 271 2.39 0.99 -16.45
CA ASN A 271 2.48 -0.42 -16.81
C ASN A 271 1.43 -1.26 -16.09
N VAL A 272 0.94 -2.30 -16.73
CA VAL A 272 -0.11 -3.17 -16.20
C VAL A 272 0.30 -4.63 -16.30
N ALA A 273 0.47 -5.28 -15.15
CA ALA A 273 0.62 -6.73 -15.03
C ALA A 273 -0.75 -7.33 -14.65
N SER A 274 -1.49 -7.86 -15.63
CA SER A 274 -2.88 -8.33 -15.46
C SER A 274 -3.11 -9.82 -15.71
N GLY A 275 -2.08 -10.55 -16.13
CA GLY A 275 -2.09 -12.01 -16.19
C GLY A 275 -1.64 -12.66 -14.88
N ASP A 276 -2.10 -13.88 -14.62
CA ASP A 276 -1.65 -14.68 -13.47
C ASP A 276 -0.14 -14.88 -13.49
N ARG A 277 0.57 -14.46 -12.44
CA ARG A 277 2.03 -14.48 -12.33
C ARG A 277 2.73 -13.71 -13.47
N SER A 278 2.08 -12.71 -14.07
CA SER A 278 2.72 -11.87 -15.07
C SER A 278 3.65 -10.84 -14.42
N VAL A 279 4.65 -10.41 -15.18
CA VAL A 279 5.66 -9.47 -14.70
C VAL A 279 5.88 -8.36 -15.73
N VAL A 280 5.80 -7.11 -15.29
CA VAL A 280 6.36 -5.97 -16.03
C VAL A 280 7.49 -5.37 -15.19
N VAL A 281 8.71 -5.47 -15.70
CA VAL A 281 9.92 -5.01 -14.98
C VAL A 281 10.08 -3.49 -15.05
N GLY A 282 9.60 -2.86 -16.12
CA GLY A 282 9.77 -1.43 -16.34
C GLY A 282 9.14 -0.96 -17.64
N GLY A 283 9.49 0.25 -18.05
CA GLY A 283 9.02 0.84 -19.30
C GLY A 283 7.84 1.78 -19.09
N ARG A 284 7.09 2.02 -20.16
CA ARG A 284 5.91 2.88 -20.13
C ARG A 284 4.77 2.28 -20.93
N GLU A 285 3.55 2.38 -20.41
CA GLU A 285 2.30 1.99 -21.07
C GLU A 285 2.32 0.54 -21.57
N SER A 286 3.03 -0.38 -20.90
CA SER A 286 3.16 -1.76 -21.34
C SER A 286 2.23 -2.71 -20.55
N VAL A 287 1.66 -3.72 -21.23
CA VAL A 287 0.63 -4.61 -20.67
C VAL A 287 1.03 -6.08 -20.80
N ALA A 288 1.24 -6.74 -19.66
CA ALA A 288 1.44 -8.18 -19.57
C ALA A 288 0.17 -8.88 -19.05
N SER A 289 -0.72 -9.26 -19.98
CA SER A 289 -2.04 -9.85 -19.67
C SER A 289 -2.12 -11.37 -19.83
N GLY A 290 -1.16 -11.99 -20.52
CA GLY A 290 -1.07 -13.45 -20.60
C GLY A 290 -0.63 -14.08 -19.27
N ALA A 291 -1.09 -15.31 -18.99
CA ALA A 291 -0.64 -16.02 -17.80
C ALA A 291 0.87 -16.30 -17.89
N ARG A 292 1.62 -15.90 -16.86
CA ARG A 292 3.10 -15.95 -16.80
C ARG A 292 3.79 -15.17 -17.94
N ALA A 293 3.11 -14.20 -18.53
CA ALA A 293 3.71 -13.31 -19.51
C ALA A 293 4.73 -12.37 -18.86
N SER A 294 5.75 -11.97 -19.61
CA SER A 294 6.77 -11.05 -19.11
C SER A 294 7.08 -9.93 -20.09
N ILE A 295 7.20 -8.72 -19.55
CA ILE A 295 7.72 -7.56 -20.28
C ILE A 295 8.89 -7.00 -19.46
N LEU A 296 10.08 -6.97 -20.05
CA LEU A 296 11.28 -6.50 -19.36
C LEU A 296 11.43 -4.96 -19.42
N GLY A 297 10.77 -4.30 -20.38
CA GLY A 297 10.79 -2.86 -20.54
C GLY A 297 10.19 -2.39 -21.87
N GLY A 298 10.46 -1.14 -22.24
CA GLY A 298 10.03 -0.56 -23.50
C GLY A 298 8.89 0.44 -23.38
N TYR A 299 8.27 0.78 -24.51
CA TYR A 299 7.15 1.70 -24.59
C TYR A 299 6.01 1.05 -25.37
N ASN A 300 4.81 1.02 -24.77
CA ASN A 300 3.58 0.56 -25.39
C ASN A 300 3.66 -0.87 -25.96
N SER A 301 4.23 -1.81 -25.17
CA SER A 301 4.37 -3.21 -25.58
C SER A 301 3.31 -4.10 -24.95
N ASP A 302 2.89 -5.14 -25.65
CA ASP A 302 1.89 -6.11 -25.19
C ASP A 302 2.44 -7.54 -25.15
N ALA A 303 2.25 -8.23 -24.04
CA ALA A 303 2.48 -9.66 -23.90
C ALA A 303 1.17 -10.33 -23.45
N THR A 304 0.32 -10.68 -24.42
CA THR A 304 -1.04 -11.19 -24.17
C THR A 304 -1.15 -12.71 -24.27
N GLY A 305 -0.21 -13.37 -24.93
CA GLY A 305 -0.14 -14.82 -24.98
C GLY A 305 0.34 -15.43 -23.66
N ASN A 306 -0.11 -16.65 -23.34
CA ASN A 306 0.40 -17.35 -22.16
C ASN A 306 1.88 -17.65 -22.33
N LEU A 307 2.69 -17.37 -21.30
CA LEU A 307 4.16 -17.48 -21.33
C LEU A 307 4.82 -16.62 -22.43
N ALA A 308 4.13 -15.61 -22.96
CA ALA A 308 4.69 -14.68 -23.93
C ALA A 308 5.73 -13.76 -23.29
N THR A 309 6.74 -13.35 -24.07
CA THR A 309 7.82 -12.49 -23.59
C THR A 309 8.09 -11.35 -24.55
N VAL A 310 8.14 -10.12 -24.04
CA VAL A 310 8.68 -8.96 -24.75
C VAL A 310 9.86 -8.40 -23.98
N CYS A 311 11.05 -8.41 -24.56
CA CYS A 311 12.25 -7.96 -23.84
C CYS A 311 12.39 -6.42 -23.81
N GLY A 312 11.73 -5.68 -24.70
CA GLY A 312 11.87 -4.22 -24.78
C GLY A 312 11.37 -3.62 -26.10
N GLY A 313 11.77 -2.39 -26.37
CA GLY A 313 11.51 -1.68 -27.64
C GLY A 313 10.25 -0.82 -27.62
N TYR A 314 9.71 -0.50 -28.80
CA TYR A 314 8.56 0.38 -28.98
C TYR A 314 7.46 -0.35 -29.75
N GLN A 315 6.26 -0.46 -29.19
CA GLN A 315 5.10 -1.10 -29.82
C GLN A 315 5.33 -2.56 -30.25
N ASN A 316 5.89 -3.39 -29.37
CA ASN A 316 6.09 -4.80 -29.69
C ASN A 316 4.97 -5.66 -29.09
N HIS A 317 4.47 -6.63 -29.85
CA HIS A 317 3.31 -7.44 -29.49
C HIS A 317 3.63 -8.94 -29.54
N ALA A 318 3.71 -9.60 -28.39
CA ALA A 318 3.80 -11.05 -28.27
C ALA A 318 2.42 -11.61 -27.86
N THR A 319 1.60 -11.97 -28.85
CA THR A 319 0.18 -12.35 -28.64
C THR A 319 -0.06 -13.86 -28.75
N GLY A 320 0.86 -14.60 -29.37
CA GLY A 320 0.83 -16.06 -29.40
C GLY A 320 1.27 -16.69 -28.07
N ASN A 321 0.74 -17.87 -27.75
CA ASN A 321 1.24 -18.62 -26.59
C ASN A 321 2.72 -18.99 -26.79
N HIS A 322 3.54 -18.78 -25.78
CA HIS A 322 5.00 -18.93 -25.83
C HIS A 322 5.69 -18.04 -26.88
N ALA A 323 5.02 -17.00 -27.38
CA ALA A 323 5.62 -16.11 -28.36
C ALA A 323 6.69 -15.22 -27.73
N VAL A 324 7.72 -14.88 -28.51
CA VAL A 324 8.83 -14.05 -28.04
C VAL A 324 9.11 -12.91 -29.01
N VAL A 325 9.15 -11.69 -28.50
CA VAL A 325 9.69 -10.53 -29.21
C VAL A 325 10.88 -9.97 -28.42
N SER A 326 12.08 -10.14 -28.96
CA SER A 326 13.31 -9.71 -28.27
C SER A 326 13.50 -8.18 -28.25
N GLY A 327 12.77 -7.43 -29.07
CA GLY A 327 12.77 -5.96 -29.06
C GLY A 327 12.48 -5.36 -30.43
N GLY A 328 12.92 -4.11 -30.66
CA GLY A 328 12.74 -3.39 -31.92
C GLY A 328 11.53 -2.44 -31.93
N TYR A 329 11.01 -2.15 -33.12
CA TYR A 329 9.90 -1.23 -33.35
C TYR A 329 8.77 -1.95 -34.08
N GLN A 330 7.56 -2.00 -33.50
CA GLN A 330 6.36 -2.53 -34.16
C GLN A 330 6.47 -4.00 -34.61
N ASN A 331 7.17 -4.84 -33.85
CA ASN A 331 7.27 -6.27 -34.17
C ASN A 331 6.14 -7.07 -33.52
N THR A 332 5.58 -8.04 -34.24
CA THR A 332 4.47 -8.89 -33.79
C THR A 332 4.83 -10.37 -33.89
N ALA A 333 4.68 -11.12 -32.79
CA ALA A 333 4.72 -12.57 -32.77
C ALA A 333 3.37 -13.10 -32.27
N SER A 334 2.52 -13.55 -33.21
CA SER A 334 1.12 -13.94 -32.94
C SER A 334 0.84 -15.44 -33.07
N GLY A 335 1.72 -16.19 -33.73
CA GLY A 335 1.63 -17.65 -33.80
C GLY A 335 2.03 -18.34 -32.49
N LEU A 336 1.52 -19.56 -32.25
CA LEU A 336 2.00 -20.44 -31.18
C LEU A 336 3.52 -20.65 -31.32
N GLN A 337 4.28 -20.37 -30.26
CA GLN A 337 5.75 -20.45 -30.23
C GLN A 337 6.45 -19.64 -31.34
N ALA A 338 5.79 -18.63 -31.89
CA ALA A 338 6.39 -17.75 -32.87
C ALA A 338 7.42 -16.83 -32.22
N SER A 339 8.41 -16.37 -32.99
CA SER A 339 9.43 -15.47 -32.45
C SER A 339 9.91 -14.42 -33.45
N VAL A 340 10.15 -13.22 -32.93
CA VAL A 340 10.81 -12.13 -33.66
C VAL A 340 12.00 -11.65 -32.85
N SER A 341 13.20 -11.79 -33.41
CA SER A 341 14.44 -11.40 -32.72
C SER A 341 14.68 -9.88 -32.69
N GLY A 342 13.97 -9.09 -33.50
CA GLY A 342 14.03 -7.64 -33.50
C GLY A 342 13.67 -7.03 -34.85
N GLY A 343 14.14 -5.80 -35.11
CA GLY A 343 13.91 -5.09 -36.37
C GLY A 343 12.73 -4.11 -36.32
N ASN A 344 12.16 -3.81 -37.48
CA ASN A 344 11.12 -2.81 -37.67
C ASN A 344 9.93 -3.40 -38.43
N GLN A 345 8.76 -3.50 -37.80
CA GLN A 345 7.53 -3.97 -38.45
C GLN A 345 7.66 -5.38 -39.01
N ASN A 346 8.19 -6.33 -38.23
CA ASN A 346 8.23 -7.75 -38.61
C ASN A 346 7.07 -8.52 -37.96
N GLU A 347 6.47 -9.45 -38.68
CA GLU A 347 5.37 -10.29 -38.21
C GLU A 347 5.70 -11.79 -38.32
N ALA A 348 5.57 -12.52 -37.21
CA ALA A 348 5.62 -13.98 -37.18
C ALA A 348 4.25 -14.52 -36.69
N SER A 349 3.38 -14.91 -37.62
CA SER A 349 1.99 -15.32 -37.33
C SER A 349 1.72 -16.81 -37.55
N GLY A 350 2.59 -17.52 -38.26
CA GLY A 350 2.52 -18.98 -38.35
C GLY A 350 2.93 -19.68 -37.04
N HIS A 351 2.41 -20.88 -36.80
CA HIS A 351 2.88 -21.71 -35.68
C HIS A 351 4.38 -22.02 -35.86
N PHE A 352 5.18 -21.87 -34.81
CA PHE A 352 6.64 -22.03 -34.84
C PHE A 352 7.38 -21.10 -35.82
N ALA A 353 6.72 -20.07 -36.34
CA ALA A 353 7.33 -19.16 -37.30
C ALA A 353 8.43 -18.29 -36.64
N HIS A 354 9.44 -17.92 -37.43
CA HIS A 354 10.55 -17.11 -36.94
C HIS A 354 10.92 -15.99 -37.90
N VAL A 355 11.09 -14.78 -37.37
CA VAL A 355 11.74 -13.67 -38.06
C VAL A 355 12.98 -13.22 -37.30
N SER A 356 14.16 -13.37 -37.89
CA SER A 356 15.41 -13.01 -37.22
C SER A 356 15.67 -11.50 -37.19
N GLY A 357 15.00 -10.71 -38.02
CA GLY A 357 15.09 -9.25 -38.03
C GLY A 357 14.72 -8.64 -39.38
N GLY A 358 15.25 -7.45 -39.66
CA GLY A 358 14.98 -6.70 -40.90
C GLY A 358 13.79 -5.75 -40.77
N ARG A 359 13.15 -5.43 -41.89
CA ARG A 359 12.02 -4.50 -41.96
C ARG A 359 10.86 -5.04 -42.80
N PHE A 360 9.62 -5.01 -42.30
CA PHE A 360 8.45 -5.50 -43.04
C PHE A 360 8.58 -6.96 -43.50
N ASN A 361 9.08 -7.85 -42.63
CA ASN A 361 9.17 -9.26 -42.95
C ASN A 361 8.03 -10.05 -42.29
N ASP A 362 7.36 -10.91 -43.07
CA ASP A 362 6.20 -11.69 -42.66
C ASP A 362 6.49 -13.19 -42.76
N ALA A 363 6.45 -13.90 -41.64
CA ALA A 363 6.48 -15.37 -41.58
C ALA A 363 5.10 -15.89 -41.16
N THR A 364 4.24 -16.17 -42.15
CA THR A 364 2.81 -16.52 -41.94
C THR A 364 2.54 -18.01 -42.04
N GLY A 365 3.42 -18.79 -42.68
CA GLY A 365 3.32 -20.24 -42.76
C GLY A 365 3.75 -20.97 -41.49
N GLU A 366 3.24 -22.18 -41.26
CA GLU A 366 3.72 -23.05 -40.17
C GLU A 366 5.22 -23.37 -40.36
N ALA A 367 6.00 -23.16 -39.32
CA ALA A 367 7.46 -23.26 -39.28
C ALA A 367 8.17 -22.44 -40.38
N ALA A 368 7.53 -21.37 -40.87
CA ALA A 368 8.12 -20.46 -41.84
C ALA A 368 9.23 -19.62 -41.20
N VAL A 369 10.29 -19.35 -41.96
CA VAL A 369 11.44 -18.59 -41.47
C VAL A 369 11.78 -17.43 -42.42
N VAL A 370 11.89 -16.22 -41.87
CA VAL A 370 12.52 -15.09 -42.56
C VAL A 370 13.77 -14.66 -41.78
N THR A 371 14.97 -14.84 -42.36
CA THR A 371 16.20 -14.50 -41.62
C THR A 371 16.59 -13.02 -41.71
N GLY A 372 15.93 -12.23 -42.56
CA GLY A 372 16.10 -10.78 -42.62
C GLY A 372 15.70 -10.17 -43.96
N GLY A 373 16.31 -9.03 -44.28
CA GLY A 373 15.99 -8.26 -45.49
C GLY A 373 14.81 -7.32 -45.27
N ARG A 374 14.14 -6.96 -46.37
CA ARG A 374 13.03 -6.00 -46.35
C ARG A 374 11.85 -6.48 -47.19
N ASP A 375 10.63 -6.34 -46.69
CA ASP A 375 9.40 -6.63 -47.42
C ASP A 375 9.34 -8.11 -47.89
N ASN A 376 9.87 -9.07 -47.11
CA ASN A 376 9.88 -10.49 -47.49
C ASN A 376 8.74 -11.27 -46.82
N THR A 377 8.10 -12.18 -47.55
CA THR A 377 6.99 -13.02 -47.06
C THR A 377 7.27 -14.51 -47.20
N ALA A 378 7.30 -15.24 -46.09
CA ALA A 378 7.34 -16.70 -46.06
C ALA A 378 5.96 -17.25 -45.64
N ALA A 379 5.07 -17.53 -46.61
CA ALA A 379 3.69 -17.98 -46.33
C ALA A 379 3.46 -19.50 -46.41
N GLY A 380 4.36 -20.25 -47.06
CA GLY A 380 4.25 -21.71 -47.18
C GLY A 380 4.63 -22.46 -45.90
N ILE A 381 4.15 -23.70 -45.77
CA ILE A 381 4.55 -24.59 -44.65
C ILE A 381 6.02 -24.99 -44.83
N ASN A 382 6.80 -24.89 -43.76
CA ASN A 382 8.26 -25.12 -43.77
C ASN A 382 9.00 -24.29 -44.84
N SER A 383 8.48 -23.11 -45.20
CA SER A 383 9.12 -22.26 -46.19
C SER A 383 10.17 -21.34 -45.59
N ALA A 384 11.10 -20.86 -46.41
CA ALA A 384 12.17 -19.99 -45.94
C ALA A 384 12.49 -18.86 -46.93
N VAL A 385 12.57 -17.64 -46.44
CA VAL A 385 13.17 -16.51 -47.16
C VAL A 385 14.38 -16.01 -46.37
N LEU A 386 15.58 -16.22 -46.91
CA LEU A 386 16.79 -15.94 -46.14
C LEU A 386 17.11 -14.43 -46.14
N ALA A 387 17.00 -13.76 -47.29
CA ALA A 387 17.32 -12.34 -47.40
C ALA A 387 16.66 -11.70 -48.63
N GLY A 388 16.99 -10.43 -48.85
CA GLY A 388 16.65 -9.69 -50.06
C GLY A 388 15.49 -8.71 -49.86
N TYR A 389 14.88 -8.33 -50.97
CA TYR A 389 13.81 -7.32 -51.02
C TYR A 389 12.60 -7.84 -51.80
N LEU A 390 11.41 -7.82 -51.20
CA LEU A 390 10.17 -8.26 -51.88
C LEU A 390 10.19 -9.73 -52.33
N ASN A 391 10.84 -10.64 -51.59
CA ASN A 391 10.80 -12.07 -51.91
C ASN A 391 9.64 -12.76 -51.21
N SER A 392 8.99 -13.70 -51.90
CA SER A 392 7.78 -14.39 -51.46
C SER A 392 7.88 -15.90 -51.65
N THR A 393 7.30 -16.65 -50.71
CA THR A 393 6.86 -18.04 -50.92
C THR A 393 5.36 -18.09 -50.68
N ASP A 394 4.59 -18.59 -51.64
CA ASP A 394 3.12 -18.62 -51.60
C ASP A 394 2.57 -19.57 -50.52
N ALA A 395 1.39 -19.26 -49.99
CA ALA A 395 0.74 -20.01 -48.91
C ALA A 395 0.36 -21.46 -49.29
N ALA A 396 0.14 -21.74 -50.58
CA ALA A 396 -0.12 -23.08 -51.07
C ALA A 396 1.15 -23.95 -51.17
N THR A 397 2.34 -23.37 -50.92
CA THR A 397 3.60 -24.09 -51.02
C THR A 397 3.96 -24.83 -49.74
N SER A 398 4.69 -25.93 -49.91
CA SER A 398 5.40 -26.64 -48.85
C SER A 398 6.88 -26.73 -49.20
N HIS A 399 7.76 -26.43 -48.24
CA HIS A 399 9.23 -26.47 -48.41
C HIS A 399 9.76 -25.58 -49.55
N GLY A 400 9.09 -24.45 -49.83
CA GLY A 400 9.56 -23.45 -50.78
C GLY A 400 10.66 -22.58 -50.18
N SER A 401 11.65 -22.17 -50.98
CA SER A 401 12.73 -21.32 -50.46
C SER A 401 13.23 -20.25 -51.42
N VAL A 402 13.54 -19.08 -50.86
CA VAL A 402 14.26 -18.00 -51.54
C VAL A 402 15.51 -17.64 -50.75
N CYS A 403 16.69 -17.82 -51.33
CA CYS A 403 17.93 -17.50 -50.62
C CYS A 403 18.27 -16.00 -50.66
N GLY A 404 17.76 -15.25 -51.64
CA GLY A 404 18.01 -13.81 -51.76
C GLY A 404 17.44 -13.20 -53.04
N GLY A 405 17.93 -12.02 -53.39
CA GLY A 405 17.51 -11.30 -54.61
C GLY A 405 16.35 -10.33 -54.37
N GLN A 406 15.68 -9.95 -55.45
CA GLN A 406 14.59 -9.00 -55.44
C GLN A 406 13.34 -9.52 -56.15
N SER A 407 12.16 -9.38 -55.54
CA SER A 407 10.88 -9.68 -56.21
C SER A 407 10.79 -11.12 -56.74
N ASN A 408 11.38 -12.09 -56.04
CA ASN A 408 11.28 -13.50 -56.41
C ASN A 408 10.09 -14.16 -55.71
N ASP A 409 9.39 -15.07 -56.39
CA ASP A 409 8.16 -15.68 -55.91
C ASP A 409 8.12 -17.20 -56.12
N VAL A 410 8.07 -17.96 -55.03
CA VAL A 410 7.95 -19.43 -55.07
C VAL A 410 6.49 -19.82 -54.90
N GLN A 411 5.85 -20.29 -55.97
CA GLN A 411 4.43 -20.69 -55.97
C GLN A 411 4.22 -22.22 -56.05
N ALA A 412 5.30 -23.00 -56.11
CA ALA A 412 5.25 -24.45 -56.14
C ALA A 412 6.02 -25.08 -54.98
N SER A 413 5.53 -26.23 -54.51
CA SER A 413 6.17 -26.96 -53.40
C SER A 413 7.53 -27.52 -53.80
N TYR A 414 8.45 -27.57 -52.84
CA TYR A 414 9.84 -28.03 -52.97
C TYR A 414 10.69 -27.24 -53.98
N SER A 415 10.25 -26.04 -54.35
CA SER A 415 10.95 -25.20 -55.31
C SER A 415 11.84 -24.17 -54.63
N THR A 416 12.93 -23.80 -55.28
CA THR A 416 13.96 -22.92 -54.73
C THR A 416 14.38 -21.85 -55.72
N ILE A 417 14.49 -20.61 -55.27
CA ILE A 417 15.15 -19.53 -55.99
C ILE A 417 16.38 -19.10 -55.19
N LEU A 418 17.58 -19.32 -55.74
CA LEU A 418 18.82 -18.95 -55.05
C LEU A 418 19.05 -17.42 -55.06
N GLY A 419 18.53 -16.71 -56.05
CA GLY A 419 18.67 -15.25 -56.17
C GLY A 419 18.09 -14.72 -57.46
N GLY A 420 18.54 -13.52 -57.87
CA GLY A 420 18.09 -12.86 -59.08
C GLY A 420 16.94 -11.87 -58.86
N GLN A 421 16.28 -11.46 -59.93
CA GLN A 421 15.22 -10.46 -59.89
C GLN A 421 13.95 -10.91 -60.64
N GLY A 422 12.79 -10.90 -59.98
CA GLY A 422 11.52 -11.12 -60.68
C GLY A 422 11.29 -12.57 -61.11
N ASN A 423 11.95 -13.55 -60.48
CA ASN A 423 11.80 -14.96 -60.86
C ASN A 423 10.59 -15.59 -60.17
N THR A 424 9.90 -16.51 -60.85
CA THR A 424 8.73 -17.22 -60.33
C THR A 424 8.87 -18.73 -60.55
N THR A 425 8.53 -19.54 -59.54
CA THR A 425 8.46 -21.01 -59.72
C THR A 425 7.02 -21.53 -59.64
N LEU A 426 6.50 -22.10 -60.75
CA LEU A 426 5.17 -22.73 -60.82
C LEU A 426 5.21 -24.26 -60.88
N GLY A 427 6.36 -24.85 -61.23
CA GLY A 427 6.54 -26.30 -61.31
C GLY A 427 7.04 -26.88 -60.00
N TYR A 428 6.55 -28.07 -59.63
CA TYR A 428 6.98 -28.79 -58.43
C TYR A 428 8.47 -29.13 -58.47
N GLY A 429 9.21 -28.83 -57.41
CA GLY A 429 10.62 -29.22 -57.28
C GLY A 429 11.57 -28.49 -58.24
N SER A 430 11.23 -27.28 -58.66
CA SER A 430 11.98 -26.50 -59.64
C SER A 430 12.98 -25.55 -58.98
N VAL A 431 14.09 -25.26 -59.67
CA VAL A 431 15.18 -24.43 -59.15
C VAL A 431 15.54 -23.32 -60.13
N VAL A 432 15.67 -22.09 -59.62
CA VAL A 432 16.23 -20.94 -60.35
C VAL A 432 17.52 -20.49 -59.66
N LEU A 433 18.62 -20.39 -60.42
CA LEU A 433 19.95 -20.13 -59.85
C LEU A 433 20.25 -18.63 -59.64
N GLY A 434 19.76 -17.72 -60.49
CA GLY A 434 20.01 -16.28 -60.30
C GLY A 434 19.64 -15.31 -61.42
N SER A 435 18.76 -15.66 -62.35
CA SER A 435 18.43 -14.82 -63.52
C SER A 435 17.46 -13.66 -63.23
N THR A 436 16.96 -13.02 -64.30
CA THR A 436 15.93 -12.00 -64.25
C THR A 436 14.66 -12.40 -65.03
N ASN A 437 13.49 -12.23 -64.41
CA ASN A 437 12.16 -12.46 -65.00
C ASN A 437 11.96 -13.87 -65.58
N LEU A 438 12.48 -14.91 -64.92
CA LEU A 438 12.22 -16.29 -65.32
C LEU A 438 10.99 -16.88 -64.65
N THR A 439 10.28 -17.74 -65.38
CA THR A 439 9.17 -18.52 -64.83
C THR A 439 9.38 -19.99 -65.16
N THR A 440 9.53 -20.85 -64.14
CA THR A 440 9.53 -22.30 -64.36
C THR A 440 8.09 -22.77 -64.50
N THR A 441 7.75 -23.51 -65.56
CA THR A 441 6.40 -24.02 -65.80
C THR A 441 6.32 -25.54 -65.76
N MET A 442 7.46 -26.24 -65.84
CA MET A 442 7.54 -27.69 -65.74
C MET A 442 8.05 -28.13 -64.37
N ASN A 443 7.65 -29.32 -63.93
CA ASN A 443 8.16 -29.94 -62.71
C ASN A 443 9.64 -30.31 -62.87
N HIS A 444 10.41 -30.18 -61.78
CA HIS A 444 11.85 -30.50 -61.72
C HIS A 444 12.70 -29.72 -62.73
N GLN A 445 12.26 -28.51 -63.07
CA GLN A 445 12.95 -27.66 -64.02
C GLN A 445 14.06 -26.88 -63.32
N ILE A 446 15.28 -26.94 -63.86
CA ILE A 446 16.41 -26.13 -63.39
C ILE A 446 16.68 -25.06 -64.45
N LEU A 447 16.59 -23.80 -64.05
CA LEU A 447 16.90 -22.66 -64.88
C LEU A 447 18.07 -21.85 -64.28
N PRO A 448 18.86 -21.17 -65.13
CA PRO A 448 19.93 -20.29 -64.67
C PRO A 448 19.41 -19.11 -63.83
#